data_AF-A0A917Y3R0-F1
#
_entry.id   AF-A0A917Y3R0-F1
#
_cell.length_a   1.000
_cell.length_b   1.000
_cell.length_c   1.000
_cell.angle_alpha   90.00
_cell.angle_beta   90.00
_cell.angle_gamma   90.00
#
_symmetry.space_group_name_H-M   'P 1'
#
loop_
_entity.id
_entity.type
_entity.pdbx_description
1 polymer ?
#
loop_
_entity_poly.entity_id
_entity_poly.type
_entity_poly.pdbx_seq_one_letter_code
_entity_poly.pdbx_strand_id
1 'polypeptide(L)'
;MSPSATGAPAAPVAGNAVAIKNFAFSPATLKVTVGTTVTWTNQDTDAHTVTSAGSGGSLHSAAMATHATYSYTFSKPGTYAYLCAIHPFMTGTVEVA
;
A
#
# COMPACT_ATOMS: atom_id res chain seq x y z
N MET A 1 38.99 15.15 -12.80
CA MET A 1 38.38 13.83 -12.52
C MET A 1 38.20 13.80 -11.00
N SER A 2 37.00 13.84 -10.42
CA SER A 2 35.79 13.05 -10.71
C SER A 2 34.51 13.87 -10.41
N PRO A 3 33.36 13.54 -11.01
CA PRO A 3 32.12 14.23 -10.70
C PRO A 3 31.59 13.80 -9.33
N SER A 4 31.06 14.77 -8.58
CA SER A 4 30.19 14.50 -7.43
C SER A 4 28.92 13.82 -7.95
N ALA A 5 28.65 12.61 -7.45
CA ALA A 5 27.37 11.96 -7.68
C ALA A 5 26.31 12.66 -6.82
N THR A 6 25.47 13.45 -7.47
CA THR A 6 24.16 13.83 -6.93
C THR A 6 23.34 12.55 -6.74
N GLY A 7 23.08 12.17 -5.49
CA GLY A 7 22.18 11.08 -5.17
C GLY A 7 20.78 11.43 -5.67
N ALA A 8 20.36 10.78 -6.76
CA ALA A 8 18.95 10.76 -7.14
C ALA A 8 18.13 10.18 -5.97
N PRO A 9 16.91 10.69 -5.71
CA PRO A 9 16.02 10.02 -4.78
C PRO A 9 15.85 8.57 -5.25
N ALA A 10 16.10 7.62 -4.35
CA ALA A 10 15.94 6.21 -4.65
C ALA A 10 14.52 5.98 -5.17
N ALA A 11 14.41 5.43 -6.38
CA ALA A 11 13.14 4.91 -6.87
C ALA A 11 12.57 3.95 -5.81
N PRO A 12 11.25 3.96 -5.53
CA PRO A 12 10.66 2.97 -4.62
C PRO A 12 11.06 1.59 -5.10
N VAL A 13 11.55 0.74 -4.19
CA VAL A 13 11.86 -0.67 -4.48
C VAL A 13 10.65 -1.27 -5.20
N ALA A 14 10.85 -1.71 -6.45
CA ALA A 14 9.86 -2.47 -7.19
C ALA A 14 9.53 -3.73 -6.39
N GLY A 15 8.42 -3.71 -5.66
CA GLY A 15 8.03 -4.73 -4.71
C GLY A 15 6.52 -4.73 -4.52
N ASN A 16 5.99 -5.82 -3.99
CA ASN A 16 4.57 -6.05 -3.75
C ASN A 16 4.18 -5.72 -2.30
N ALA A 17 4.80 -4.71 -1.70
CA ALA A 17 4.65 -4.39 -0.29
C ALA A 17 4.24 -2.93 -0.07
N VAL A 18 3.40 -2.71 0.94
CA VAL A 18 2.97 -1.38 1.40
C VAL A 18 3.20 -1.30 2.90
N ALA A 19 4.02 -0.34 3.34
CA ALA A 19 4.13 -0.02 4.76
C ALA A 19 3.03 0.95 5.16
N ILE A 20 2.42 0.74 6.34
CA ILE A 20 1.60 1.76 6.99
C ILE A 20 2.47 2.41 8.05
N LYS A 21 2.83 3.68 7.83
CA LYS A 21 3.71 4.43 8.73
C LYS A 21 3.36 5.91 8.69
N ASN A 22 3.44 6.58 9.83
CA ASN A 22 3.11 8.00 10.01
C ASN A 22 1.70 8.32 9.51
N PHE A 23 0.72 7.45 9.78
CA PHE A 23 -0.66 7.60 9.28
C PHE A 23 -0.71 7.72 7.74
N ALA A 24 0.12 6.95 7.02
CA ALA A 24 0.13 6.93 5.56
C ALA A 24 0.42 5.54 5.02
N PHE A 25 -0.10 5.25 3.82
CA PHE A 25 0.30 4.10 3.03
C PHE A 25 1.54 4.46 2.19
N SER A 26 2.59 3.65 2.27
CA SER A 26 3.85 3.88 1.56
C SER A 26 4.27 2.62 0.77
N PRO A 27 4.32 2.69 -0.57
CA PRO A 27 3.98 3.85 -1.39
C PRO A 27 2.46 4.13 -1.38
N ALA A 28 2.08 5.38 -1.61
CA ALA A 28 0.66 5.75 -1.74
C ALA A 28 0.03 5.16 -3.01
N THR A 29 0.82 5.01 -4.08
CA THR A 29 0.43 4.30 -5.30
C THR A 29 1.41 3.17 -5.56
N LEU A 30 0.90 1.94 -5.64
CA LEU A 30 1.67 0.76 -5.97
C LEU A 30 1.25 0.24 -7.35
N LYS A 31 2.20 0.01 -8.24
CA LYS A 31 1.94 -0.63 -9.54
C LYS A 31 2.42 -2.08 -9.52
N VAL A 32 1.57 -3.01 -9.90
CA VAL A 32 1.86 -4.45 -9.92
C VAL A 32 1.28 -5.12 -11.16
N THR A 33 1.74 -6.33 -11.47
CA THR A 33 1.14 -7.13 -12.56
C THR A 33 -0.03 -7.96 -12.05
N VAL A 34 -0.95 -8.33 -12.95
CA VAL A 34 -2.00 -9.32 -12.66
C VAL A 34 -1.38 -10.59 -12.04
N GLY A 35 -2.04 -11.12 -11.01
CA GLY A 35 -1.59 -12.28 -10.23
C GLY A 35 -0.70 -11.92 -9.04
N THR A 36 -0.31 -10.65 -8.87
CA THR A 36 0.53 -10.23 -7.74
C THR A 36 -0.27 -10.24 -6.43
N THR A 37 0.32 -10.86 -5.40
CA THR A 37 -0.11 -10.70 -4.00
C THR A 37 0.56 -9.47 -3.41
N VAL A 38 -0.20 -8.45 -3.03
CA VAL A 38 0.31 -7.30 -2.29
C VAL A 38 0.14 -7.54 -0.79
N THR A 39 1.15 -7.17 0.00
CA THR A 39 1.13 -7.25 1.45
C THR A 39 1.26 -5.87 2.07
N TRP A 40 0.31 -5.52 2.94
CA TRP A 40 0.37 -4.36 3.82
C TRP A 40 0.91 -4.77 5.17
N THR A 41 1.81 -3.96 5.74
CA THR A 41 2.33 -4.16 7.11
C THR A 41 2.11 -2.91 7.92
N ASN A 42 1.46 -3.04 9.08
CA ASN A 42 1.34 -1.94 10.01
C ASN A 42 2.67 -1.70 10.75
N GLN A 43 3.31 -0.56 10.51
CA GLN A 43 4.54 -0.14 11.20
C GLN A 43 4.28 1.02 12.17
N ASP A 44 3.03 1.46 12.31
CA ASP A 44 2.60 2.41 13.33
C ASP A 44 2.17 1.69 14.62
N THR A 45 2.10 2.46 15.70
CA THR A 45 1.56 2.01 17.00
C THR A 45 0.03 1.92 17.00
N ASP A 46 -0.61 2.74 16.18
CA ASP A 46 -2.06 2.81 16.05
C ASP A 46 -2.59 1.69 15.16
N ALA A 47 -3.84 1.30 15.37
CA ALA A 47 -4.49 0.31 14.54
C ALA A 47 -4.89 0.91 13.18
N HIS A 48 -4.68 0.16 12.11
CA HIS A 48 -5.06 0.56 10.76
C HIS A 48 -5.80 -0.54 10.03
N THR A 49 -6.52 -0.18 8.96
CA THR A 49 -7.17 -1.12 8.05
C THR A 49 -6.78 -0.82 6.62
N VAL A 50 -6.96 -1.81 5.75
CA VAL A 50 -6.96 -1.68 4.30
C VAL A 50 -8.38 -1.97 3.84
N THR A 51 -9.09 -0.94 3.41
CA THR A 51 -10.52 -1.02 3.07
C THR A 51 -10.77 -0.34 1.74
N SER A 52 -11.44 -1.02 0.80
CA SER A 52 -11.76 -0.40 -0.49
C SER A 52 -12.51 0.92 -0.34
N ALA A 53 -12.13 1.91 -1.15
CA ALA A 53 -12.83 3.18 -1.20
C ALA A 53 -14.12 3.01 -2.02
N GLY A 54 -15.27 3.03 -1.35
CA GLY A 54 -16.59 2.84 -1.96
C GLY A 54 -17.24 1.48 -1.65
N SER A 55 -18.50 1.32 -2.08
CA SER A 55 -19.28 0.11 -1.83
C SER A 55 -18.86 -1.04 -2.77
N GLY A 56 -18.70 -2.24 -2.22
CA GLY A 56 -18.52 -3.47 -2.99
C GLY A 56 -17.09 -3.76 -3.48
N GLY A 57 -16.09 -3.01 -3.00
CA GLY A 57 -14.69 -3.32 -3.30
C GLY A 57 -14.17 -4.55 -2.54
N SER A 58 -13.08 -5.13 -3.04
CA SER A 58 -12.57 -6.43 -2.58
C SER A 58 -11.60 -6.37 -1.40
N LEU A 59 -11.10 -5.19 -1.05
CA LEU A 59 -10.17 -5.00 0.06
C LEU A 59 -10.95 -4.79 1.36
N HIS A 60 -10.78 -5.72 2.30
CA HIS A 60 -11.43 -5.69 3.60
C HIS A 60 -10.57 -6.42 4.63
N SER A 61 -9.58 -5.73 5.20
CA SER A 61 -8.82 -6.25 6.33
C SER A 61 -9.60 -6.10 7.65
N ALA A 62 -9.30 -6.94 8.63
CA ALA A 62 -9.55 -6.60 10.02
C ALA A 62 -8.68 -5.40 10.46
N ALA A 63 -8.95 -4.84 11.64
CA ALA A 63 -8.04 -3.89 12.27
C ALA A 63 -6.69 -4.56 12.54
N MET A 64 -5.63 -4.02 11.96
CA MET A 64 -4.26 -4.50 12.09
C MET A 64 -3.57 -3.75 13.22
N ALA A 65 -3.19 -4.47 14.28
CA ALA A 65 -2.30 -3.95 15.32
C ALA A 65 -0.87 -3.72 14.77
N THR A 66 0.01 -3.14 15.56
CA THR A 66 1.42 -2.97 15.20
C THR A 66 2.06 -4.29 14.76
N HIS A 67 2.80 -4.23 13.65
CA HIS A 67 3.45 -5.35 12.96
C HIS A 67 2.51 -6.40 12.35
N ALA A 68 1.19 -6.28 12.50
CA ALA A 68 0.25 -7.14 11.80
C ALA A 68 0.25 -6.86 10.30
N THR A 69 -0.11 -7.88 9.52
CA THR A 69 -0.11 -7.82 8.06
C THR A 69 -1.46 -8.21 7.48
N TYR A 70 -1.72 -7.70 6.26
CA TYR A 70 -2.83 -8.10 5.42
C TYR A 70 -2.30 -8.35 4.01
N SER A 71 -2.76 -9.41 3.35
CA SER A 71 -2.35 -9.73 1.98
C SER A 71 -3.55 -9.93 1.07
N TYR A 72 -3.45 -9.49 -0.18
CA TYR A 72 -4.48 -9.65 -1.19
C TYR A 72 -3.87 -9.90 -2.58
N THR A 73 -4.38 -10.92 -3.28
CA THR A 73 -3.96 -11.26 -4.65
C THR A 73 -4.87 -10.59 -5.67
N PHE A 74 -4.29 -9.75 -6.53
CA PHE A 74 -5.02 -9.05 -7.57
C PHE A 74 -5.08 -9.89 -8.85
N SER A 75 -6.23 -10.50 -9.13
CA SER A 75 -6.43 -11.39 -10.29
C SER A 75 -7.04 -10.72 -11.52
N LYS A 76 -7.37 -9.42 -11.43
CA LYS A 76 -7.96 -8.65 -12.53
C LYS A 76 -7.19 -7.34 -12.72
N PRO A 77 -7.01 -6.88 -13.97
CA PRO A 77 -6.45 -5.57 -14.22
C PRO A 77 -7.41 -4.48 -13.74
N GLY A 78 -6.88 -3.34 -13.34
CA GLY A 78 -7.66 -2.19 -12.91
C GLY A 78 -6.99 -1.34 -11.83
N THR A 79 -7.71 -0.32 -11.39
CA THR A 79 -7.28 0.59 -10.32
C THR A 79 -8.11 0.32 -9.07
N TYR A 80 -7.42 0.00 -7.98
CA TYR A 80 -8.00 -0.35 -6.69
C TYR A 80 -7.69 0.75 -5.68
N ALA A 81 -8.61 1.70 -5.53
CA ALA A 81 -8.53 2.73 -4.49
C ALA A 81 -8.96 2.17 -3.13
N TYR A 82 -8.24 2.53 -2.09
CA TYR A 82 -8.51 2.09 -0.71
C TYR A 82 -8.16 3.17 0.31
N LEU A 83 -8.69 3.00 1.51
CA LEU A 83 -8.48 3.88 2.66
C LEU A 83 -8.35 3.08 3.94
N CYS A 84 -7.93 3.76 5.02
CA CYS A 84 -8.09 3.24 6.38
C CYS A 84 -9.46 3.66 6.93
N ALA A 85 -10.28 2.70 7.34
CA ALA A 85 -11.63 2.97 7.85
C ALA A 85 -11.62 3.69 9.22
N ILE A 86 -10.54 3.54 10.00
CA ILE A 86 -10.33 4.22 11.28
C ILE A 86 -9.87 5.67 11.05
N HIS A 87 -9.06 5.89 10.01
CA HIS A 87 -8.45 7.17 9.66
C HIS A 87 -8.70 7.48 8.17
N PRO A 88 -9.91 7.95 7.79
CA PRO A 88 -10.33 7.99 6.37
C PRO A 88 -9.52 8.93 5.46
N PHE A 89 -8.70 9.82 6.04
CA PHE A 89 -7.75 10.65 5.30
C PHE A 89 -6.56 9.85 4.74
N MET A 90 -6.30 8.66 5.29
CA MET A 90 -5.27 7.76 4.77
C MET A 90 -5.82 7.08 3.52
N THR A 91 -5.28 7.42 2.36
CA THR A 91 -5.70 6.84 1.09
C THR A 91 -4.53 6.22 0.35
N GLY A 92 -4.78 5.12 -0.35
CA GLY A 92 -3.82 4.46 -1.21
C GLY A 92 -4.46 3.92 -2.49
N THR A 93 -3.63 3.52 -3.44
CA THR A 93 -4.07 2.94 -4.71
C THR A 93 -3.14 1.80 -5.13
N VAL A 94 -3.72 0.69 -5.58
CA VAL A 94 -2.99 -0.33 -6.34
C VAL A 94 -3.44 -0.28 -7.80
N GLU A 95 -2.50 -0.10 -8.71
CA GLU A 95 -2.72 -0.20 -10.15
C GLU A 95 -2.22 -1.56 -10.64
N VAL A 96 -3.10 -2.32 -11.29
CA VAL A 96 -2.84 -3.67 -11.76
C VAL A 96 -2.93 -3.69 -13.28
N ALA A 97 -1.83 -4.07 -13.93
CA ALA A 97 -1.71 -4.16 -15.39
C ALA A 97 -1.24 -5.55 -15.86
#